data_AF-A0AAD8XIV4-F1
#
_entry.id   AF-A0AAD8XIV4-F1
#
_cell.length_a   1.000
_cell.length_b   1.000
_cell.length_c   1.000
_cell.angle_alpha   90.00
_cell.angle_beta   90.00
_cell.angle_gamma   90.00
#
_symmetry.space_group_name_H-M   'P 1'
#
loop_
_entity.id
_entity.type
_entity.pdbx_description
1 polymer ?
#
loop_
_entity_poly.entity_id
_entity_poly.type
_entity_poly.pdbx_seq_one_letter_code
_entity_poly.pdbx_strand_id
1 'polypeptide(L)'
;MPAKDGSIILDTTETINNLKIRFRISGPAGEFTTASKVPGGGKTTGAKGNLGLHVLLHGDSGSSFFEMPNQGVKNNLAGVTVLSPDRNLHWGGGSGFNRTDGVAHAQAVNDLVFQTLPKYMAFNSSNVFFSGISGGSLLLSGYFMPAHMGNFAGNGVMLGCGAMEPRVEVSQSSRDALMKTRLHYQSTQKELQHLQGSISATMKAYEKVVKDKGMKTEAINKLQTANNTPVGGHCQFDEKGFDSGIQLIADNYAAIMQGGNGEVPGIGNVLKGVSGQELKFSDGGAP
;
A
#
# COMPACT_ATOMS: atom_id res chain seq x y z
N MET A 1 -15.39 -14.56 9.11
CA MET A 1 -16.25 -14.70 7.91
C MET A 1 -15.39 -15.29 6.80
N PRO A 2 -15.92 -16.14 5.91
CA PRO A 2 -15.16 -16.60 4.75
C PRO A 2 -14.95 -15.44 3.77
N ALA A 3 -13.77 -15.38 3.16
CA ALA A 3 -13.51 -14.52 2.02
C ALA A 3 -14.14 -15.10 0.74
N LYS A 4 -14.14 -14.32 -0.35
CA LYS A 4 -14.69 -14.70 -1.65
C LYS A 4 -14.08 -15.99 -2.23
N ASP A 5 -12.83 -16.32 -1.91
CA ASP A 5 -12.10 -17.50 -2.38
C ASP A 5 -12.16 -18.70 -1.43
N GLY A 6 -12.96 -18.62 -0.36
CA GLY A 6 -13.05 -19.65 0.68
C GLY A 6 -11.95 -19.55 1.75
N SER A 7 -11.05 -18.57 1.68
CA SER A 7 -10.10 -18.28 2.76
C SER A 7 -10.81 -17.75 4.01
N ILE A 8 -10.10 -17.76 5.15
CA ILE A 8 -10.64 -17.22 6.42
C ILE A 8 -10.17 -15.79 6.60
N ILE A 9 -11.10 -14.91 6.99
CA ILE A 9 -10.79 -13.56 7.45
C ILE A 9 -10.79 -13.53 8.99
N LEU A 10 -9.62 -13.31 9.57
CA LEU A 10 -9.44 -12.90 10.96
C LEU A 10 -9.57 -11.38 11.05
N ASP A 11 -10.37 -10.88 12.00
CA ASP A 11 -10.47 -9.45 12.34
C ASP A 11 -10.13 -9.31 13.83
N THR A 12 -9.07 -8.57 14.14
CA THR A 12 -8.57 -8.44 15.51
C THR A 12 -8.00 -7.04 15.77
N THR A 13 -7.74 -6.74 17.03
CA THR A 13 -7.14 -5.47 17.46
C THR A 13 -6.02 -5.75 18.45
N GLU A 14 -4.89 -5.10 18.27
CA GLU A 14 -3.73 -5.17 19.16
C GLU A 14 -3.30 -3.78 19.60
N THR A 15 -2.61 -3.70 20.73
CA THR A 15 -1.93 -2.47 21.14
C THR A 15 -0.48 -2.53 20.65
N ILE A 16 -0.13 -1.63 19.72
CA ILE A 16 1.19 -1.53 19.10
C ILE A 16 1.70 -0.12 19.36
N ASN A 17 2.81 0.04 20.08
CA ASN A 17 3.38 1.35 20.43
C ASN A 17 2.34 2.29 21.09
N ASN A 18 1.54 1.76 22.02
CA ASN A 18 0.42 2.44 22.69
C ASN A 18 -0.75 2.86 21.76
N LEU A 19 -0.74 2.46 20.49
CA LEU A 19 -1.83 2.67 19.54
C LEU A 19 -2.68 1.40 19.43
N LYS A 20 -4.00 1.54 19.51
CA LYS A 20 -4.92 0.42 19.24
C LYS A 20 -5.08 0.26 17.74
N ILE A 21 -4.42 -0.74 17.17
CA ILE A 21 -4.42 -1.04 15.74
C ILE A 21 -5.36 -2.21 15.47
N ARG A 22 -6.47 -1.94 14.78
CA ARG A 22 -7.34 -2.99 14.24
C ARG A 22 -6.85 -3.40 12.86
N PHE A 23 -6.76 -4.70 12.61
CA PHE A 23 -6.35 -5.23 11.31
C PHE A 23 -7.13 -6.49 10.96
N ARG A 24 -7.20 -6.77 9.66
CA ARG A 24 -7.80 -7.97 9.10
C ARG A 24 -6.76 -8.76 8.32
N ILE A 25 -6.75 -10.08 8.49
CA ILE A 25 -5.89 -11.01 7.74
C ILE A 25 -6.79 -12.00 7.00
N SER A 26 -6.60 -12.14 5.69
CA SER A 26 -7.29 -13.12 4.84
C SER A 26 -6.29 -14.11 4.28
N GLY A 27 -6.51 -15.40 4.52
CA GLY A 27 -5.66 -16.45 3.97
C GLY A 27 -6.14 -17.86 4.33
N PRO A 28 -5.45 -18.91 3.88
CA PRO A 28 -5.85 -20.28 4.12
C PRO A 28 -5.82 -20.59 5.62
N ALA A 29 -6.82 -21.29 6.14
CA ALA A 29 -6.94 -21.61 7.55
C ALA A 29 -5.66 -22.25 8.13
N GLY A 30 -5.02 -23.14 7.36
CA GLY A 30 -3.80 -23.85 7.77
C GLY A 30 -2.55 -22.97 7.91
N GLU A 31 -2.55 -21.73 7.41
CA GLU A 31 -1.45 -20.77 7.63
C GLU A 31 -1.59 -19.99 8.93
N PHE A 32 -2.77 -20.00 9.55
CA PHE A 32 -2.98 -19.34 10.82
C PHE A 32 -2.35 -20.12 11.98
N THR A 33 -1.94 -19.38 13.01
CA THR A 33 -1.36 -19.95 14.22
C THR A 33 -2.44 -20.44 15.18
N THR A 34 -2.08 -21.26 16.17
CA THR A 34 -2.99 -21.60 17.27
C THR A 34 -3.43 -20.35 18.05
N ALA A 35 -2.54 -19.36 18.22
CA ALA A 35 -2.85 -18.12 18.94
C ALA A 35 -3.91 -17.26 18.24
N SER A 36 -4.06 -17.40 16.92
CA SER A 36 -5.10 -16.71 16.14
C SER A 36 -6.52 -17.16 16.45
N LYS A 37 -6.68 -18.38 17.03
CA LYS A 37 -7.97 -19.04 17.27
C LYS A 37 -8.82 -19.25 16.00
N VAL A 38 -8.22 -19.15 14.81
CA VAL A 38 -8.88 -19.52 13.54
C VAL A 38 -9.06 -21.04 13.49
N PRO A 39 -10.29 -21.56 13.28
CA PRO A 39 -10.51 -23.00 13.10
C PRO A 39 -9.68 -23.54 11.93
N GLY A 40 -8.96 -24.65 12.16
CA GLY A 40 -8.02 -25.22 11.19
C GLY A 40 -6.61 -24.62 11.23
N GLY A 41 -6.40 -23.55 12.02
CA GLY A 41 -5.08 -23.01 12.32
C GLY A 41 -4.32 -23.88 13.32
N GLY A 42 -3.03 -24.10 13.06
CA GLY A 42 -2.19 -24.97 13.87
C GLY A 42 -0.69 -24.65 13.79
N LYS A 43 -0.32 -23.57 13.11
CA LYS A 43 1.08 -23.13 13.05
C LYS A 43 1.52 -22.60 14.42
N THR A 44 2.80 -22.74 14.73
CA THR A 44 3.40 -22.06 15.87
C THR A 44 3.57 -20.58 15.58
N THR A 45 3.48 -19.73 16.61
CA THR A 45 3.79 -18.30 16.49
C THR A 45 5.21 -18.11 15.95
N GLY A 46 5.36 -17.24 14.96
CA GLY A 46 6.64 -16.98 14.29
C GLY A 46 7.09 -18.07 13.31
N ALA A 47 6.26 -19.10 13.07
CA ALA A 47 6.54 -20.07 12.02
C ALA A 47 6.68 -19.38 10.65
N LYS A 48 7.62 -19.86 9.83
CA LYS A 48 7.77 -19.40 8.46
C LYS A 48 6.64 -19.97 7.60
N GLY A 49 6.00 -19.11 6.81
CA GLY A 49 5.02 -19.51 5.80
C GLY A 49 5.57 -19.36 4.37
N ASN A 50 4.84 -19.91 3.40
CA ASN A 50 5.19 -19.79 1.97
C ASN A 50 4.56 -18.54 1.31
N LEU A 51 3.38 -18.15 1.78
CA LEU A 51 2.68 -16.97 1.29
C LEU A 51 3.41 -15.71 1.74
N GLY A 52 3.52 -14.72 0.85
CA GLY A 52 3.81 -13.36 1.25
C GLY A 52 2.58 -12.63 1.78
N LEU A 53 2.72 -11.33 2.01
CA LEU A 53 1.62 -10.46 2.42
C LEU A 53 1.40 -9.33 1.42
N HIS A 54 0.13 -8.99 1.20
CA HIS A 54 -0.28 -7.71 0.63
C HIS A 54 -0.92 -6.87 1.74
N VAL A 55 -0.18 -5.90 2.27
CA VAL A 55 -0.62 -5.00 3.34
C VAL A 55 -1.25 -3.74 2.74
N LEU A 56 -2.54 -3.52 3.01
CA LEU A 56 -3.30 -2.38 2.52
C LEU A 56 -3.59 -1.39 3.66
N LEU A 57 -3.25 -0.12 3.44
CA LEU A 57 -3.65 1.01 4.28
C LEU A 57 -4.79 1.77 3.59
N HIS A 58 -5.95 1.84 4.23
CA HIS A 58 -7.15 2.46 3.66
C HIS A 58 -7.01 3.99 3.48
N GLY A 59 -7.92 4.58 2.70
CA GLY A 59 -8.08 6.05 2.58
C GLY A 59 -8.83 6.66 3.77
N ASP A 60 -8.82 7.99 3.91
CA ASP A 60 -9.27 8.68 5.13
C ASP A 60 -10.72 8.34 5.58
N SER A 61 -11.59 7.83 4.70
CA SER A 61 -12.94 7.35 5.07
C SER A 61 -12.97 5.99 5.78
N GLY A 62 -11.91 5.19 5.70
CA GLY A 62 -11.88 3.81 6.20
C GLY A 62 -12.49 2.76 5.27
N SER A 63 -13.15 3.14 4.16
CA SER A 63 -13.95 2.20 3.34
C SER A 63 -13.19 0.94 2.95
N SER A 64 -11.96 1.08 2.43
CA SER A 64 -11.16 -0.06 1.97
C SER A 64 -10.78 -1.05 3.09
N PHE A 65 -10.84 -0.66 4.37
CA PHE A 65 -10.70 -1.60 5.48
C PHE A 65 -11.91 -2.52 5.62
N PHE A 66 -13.10 -1.96 5.45
CA PHE A 66 -14.34 -2.71 5.57
C PHE A 66 -14.57 -3.62 4.36
N GLU A 67 -14.29 -3.12 3.16
CA GLU A 67 -14.41 -3.87 1.91
C GLU A 67 -13.31 -4.92 1.72
N MET A 68 -12.11 -4.66 2.24
CA MET A 68 -10.94 -5.54 2.15
C MET A 68 -10.69 -6.03 0.70
N PRO A 69 -10.38 -5.13 -0.26
CA PRO A 69 -10.30 -5.49 -1.68
C PRO A 69 -9.16 -6.46 -1.99
N ASN A 70 -8.17 -6.56 -1.10
CA ASN A 70 -7.08 -7.53 -1.14
C ASN A 70 -7.39 -8.84 -0.39
N GLN A 71 -8.64 -9.11 0.01
CA GLN A 71 -9.01 -10.39 0.62
C GLN A 71 -8.69 -11.58 -0.30
N GLY A 72 -8.56 -12.75 0.32
CA GLY A 72 -8.13 -13.97 -0.35
C GLY A 72 -6.62 -14.11 -0.47
N VAL A 73 -6.22 -15.14 -1.22
CA VAL A 73 -4.84 -15.31 -1.70
C VAL A 73 -4.76 -14.92 -3.17
N LYS A 74 -3.99 -13.89 -3.47
CA LYS A 74 -3.75 -13.41 -4.84
C LYS A 74 -2.27 -13.47 -5.14
N ASN A 75 -1.88 -14.24 -6.15
CA ASN A 75 -0.49 -14.33 -6.61
C ASN A 75 0.52 -14.58 -5.48
N ASN A 76 0.22 -15.60 -4.65
CA ASN A 76 1.01 -16.00 -3.50
C ASN A 76 1.11 -14.95 -2.38
N LEU A 77 0.22 -13.97 -2.33
CA LEU A 77 0.10 -13.01 -1.23
C LEU A 77 -1.22 -13.21 -0.49
N ALA A 78 -1.14 -13.33 0.84
CA ALA A 78 -2.29 -13.24 1.73
C ALA A 78 -2.66 -11.77 1.97
N GLY A 79 -3.96 -11.47 2.00
CA GLY A 79 -4.46 -10.11 2.22
C GLY A 79 -4.34 -9.65 3.66
N VAL A 80 -3.81 -8.46 3.90
CA VAL A 80 -3.86 -7.77 5.19
C VAL A 80 -4.40 -6.37 4.97
N THR A 81 -5.43 -5.94 5.71
CA THR A 81 -5.86 -4.54 5.71
C THR A 81 -5.83 -3.98 7.12
N VAL A 82 -5.30 -2.77 7.27
CA VAL A 82 -5.03 -2.15 8.57
C VAL A 82 -5.90 -0.90 8.69
N LEU A 83 -6.53 -0.73 9.86
CA LEU A 83 -7.29 0.47 10.21
C LEU A 83 -6.37 1.46 10.94
N SER A 84 -6.44 2.74 10.56
CA SER A 84 -5.75 3.80 11.29
C SER A 84 -6.21 3.81 12.76
N PRO A 85 -5.29 4.00 13.73
CA PRO A 85 -5.65 4.13 15.14
C PRO A 85 -6.26 5.50 15.47
N ASP A 86 -6.24 6.45 14.54
CA ASP A 86 -6.86 7.76 14.72
C ASP A 86 -8.39 7.65 14.74
N ARG A 87 -9.04 8.43 15.60
CA ARG A 87 -10.50 8.40 15.76
C ARG A 87 -11.27 8.86 14.52
N ASN A 88 -10.65 9.69 13.68
CA ASN A 88 -11.21 10.12 12.40
C ASN A 88 -10.73 9.22 11.25
N LEU A 89 -10.04 8.12 11.55
CA LEU A 89 -9.47 7.18 10.60
C LEU A 89 -8.37 7.80 9.71
N HIS A 90 -7.85 8.97 10.06
CA HIS A 90 -6.80 9.59 9.28
C HIS A 90 -5.45 8.95 9.60
N TRP A 91 -4.78 8.41 8.58
CA TRP A 91 -3.43 7.90 8.77
C TRP A 91 -2.46 9.04 9.09
N GLY A 92 -1.71 8.89 10.18
CA GLY A 92 -0.85 9.93 10.73
C GLY A 92 -1.59 11.07 11.44
N GLY A 93 -2.87 10.89 11.79
CA GLY A 93 -3.66 11.93 12.46
C GLY A 93 -3.85 13.18 11.60
N GLY A 94 -4.26 14.28 12.25
CA GLY A 94 -4.46 15.57 11.60
C GLY A 94 -5.39 15.54 10.38
N SER A 95 -5.08 16.33 9.35
CA SER A 95 -5.85 16.39 8.10
C SER A 95 -4.99 16.83 6.90
N GLY A 96 -5.43 16.45 5.69
CA GLY A 96 -4.74 16.83 4.45
C GLY A 96 -3.28 16.34 4.44
N PHE A 97 -2.33 17.25 4.31
CA PHE A 97 -0.89 16.94 4.40
C PHE A 97 -0.29 17.17 5.80
N ASN A 98 -1.06 17.71 6.73
CA ASN A 98 -0.63 17.92 8.11
C ASN A 98 -0.90 16.66 8.95
N ARG A 99 -0.11 15.61 8.71
CA ARG A 99 -0.20 14.31 9.41
C ARG A 99 0.68 14.32 10.66
N THR A 100 0.15 14.89 11.75
CA THR A 100 0.85 15.16 13.02
C THR A 100 1.53 13.94 13.64
N ASP A 101 0.91 12.78 13.51
CA ASP A 101 1.32 11.51 14.11
C ASP A 101 1.91 10.55 13.06
N GLY A 102 2.29 11.08 11.88
CA GLY A 102 2.78 10.28 10.76
C GLY A 102 3.95 9.37 11.12
N VAL A 103 4.90 9.84 11.92
CA VAL A 103 6.03 9.04 12.41
C VAL A 103 5.56 7.87 13.28
N ALA A 104 4.68 8.14 14.25
CA ALA A 104 4.18 7.12 15.17
C ALA A 104 3.36 6.05 14.43
N HIS A 105 2.50 6.47 13.50
CA HIS A 105 1.69 5.54 12.71
C HIS A 105 2.55 4.71 11.75
N ALA A 106 3.57 5.30 11.11
CA ALA A 106 4.50 4.57 10.25
C ALA A 106 5.28 3.49 11.02
N GLN A 107 5.79 3.83 12.20
CA GLN A 107 6.46 2.87 13.08
C GLN A 107 5.51 1.74 13.50
N ALA A 108 4.26 2.05 13.86
CA ALA A 108 3.27 1.04 14.21
C ALA A 108 2.94 0.08 13.05
N VAL A 109 2.90 0.57 11.79
CA VAL A 109 2.73 -0.31 10.61
C VAL A 109 3.95 -1.22 10.44
N ASN A 110 5.17 -0.72 10.64
CA ASN A 110 6.38 -1.55 10.61
C ASN A 110 6.32 -2.66 11.67
N ASP A 111 6.00 -2.30 12.91
CA ASP A 111 5.97 -3.23 14.04
C ASP A 111 4.78 -4.19 13.98
N LEU A 112 3.66 -3.77 13.38
CA LEU A 112 2.58 -4.66 13.03
C LEU A 112 3.11 -5.83 12.19
N VAL A 113 3.84 -5.55 11.11
CA VAL A 113 4.32 -6.61 10.21
C VAL A 113 5.36 -7.51 10.88
N PHE A 114 6.35 -6.95 11.58
CA PHE A 114 7.45 -7.77 12.11
C PHE A 114 7.18 -8.41 13.47
N GLN A 115 6.34 -7.81 14.30
CA GLN A 115 6.16 -8.25 15.69
C GLN A 115 4.77 -8.80 15.96
N THR A 116 3.76 -8.31 15.26
CA THR A 116 2.36 -8.64 15.57
C THR A 116 1.79 -9.69 14.62
N LEU A 117 1.86 -9.50 13.31
CA LEU A 117 1.32 -10.45 12.33
C LEU A 117 1.88 -11.88 12.48
N PRO A 118 3.17 -12.11 12.83
CA PRO A 118 3.70 -13.46 13.03
C PRO A 118 3.06 -14.21 14.23
N LYS A 119 2.37 -13.49 15.13
CA LYS A 119 1.57 -14.11 16.18
C LYS A 119 0.33 -14.80 15.61
N TYR A 120 -0.18 -14.34 14.47
CA TYR A 120 -1.47 -14.71 13.92
C TYR A 120 -1.38 -15.59 12.67
N MET A 121 -0.39 -15.38 11.81
CA MET A 121 -0.21 -16.15 10.58
C MET A 121 1.27 -16.44 10.33
N ALA A 122 1.56 -17.64 9.85
CA ALA A 122 2.84 -17.97 9.26
C ALA A 122 2.92 -17.41 7.84
N PHE A 123 3.91 -16.56 7.57
CA PHE A 123 4.11 -15.97 6.23
C PHE A 123 5.61 -15.82 5.94
N ASN A 124 5.92 -15.53 4.69
CA ASN A 124 7.25 -15.20 4.20
C ASN A 124 7.50 -13.70 4.42
N SER A 125 8.23 -13.37 5.50
CA SER A 125 8.52 -11.98 5.85
C SER A 125 9.43 -11.24 4.86
N SER A 126 10.09 -11.96 3.95
CA SER A 126 10.85 -11.35 2.85
C SER A 126 9.96 -10.94 1.67
N ASN A 127 8.69 -11.36 1.66
CA ASN A 127 7.73 -11.13 0.58
C ASN A 127 6.52 -10.34 1.11
N VAL A 128 6.69 -9.04 1.33
CA VAL A 128 5.66 -8.15 1.90
C VAL A 128 5.50 -6.91 1.03
N PHE A 129 4.37 -6.83 0.34
CA PHE A 129 4.01 -5.74 -0.55
C PHE A 129 2.98 -4.81 0.09
N PHE A 130 3.01 -3.53 -0.25
CA PHE A 130 2.13 -2.53 0.32
C PHE A 130 1.24 -1.86 -0.73
N SER A 131 0.00 -1.58 -0.35
CA SER A 131 -0.86 -0.61 -1.03
C SER A 131 -1.30 0.46 -0.04
N GLY A 132 -1.23 1.70 -0.45
CA GLY A 132 -1.95 2.80 0.18
C GLY A 132 -3.08 3.24 -0.73
N ILE A 133 -4.20 3.64 -0.14
CA ILE A 133 -5.28 4.36 -0.81
C ILE A 133 -5.39 5.74 -0.17
N SER A 134 -5.40 6.82 -0.95
CA SER A 134 -5.62 8.19 -0.46
C SER A 134 -4.75 8.50 0.76
N GLY A 135 -5.35 8.77 1.93
CA GLY A 135 -4.65 8.96 3.21
C GLY A 135 -3.62 7.87 3.58
N GLY A 136 -3.90 6.59 3.29
CA GLY A 136 -2.94 5.50 3.46
C GLY A 136 -1.72 5.65 2.56
N SER A 137 -1.89 6.13 1.33
CA SER A 137 -0.78 6.46 0.44
C SER A 137 0.04 7.63 0.95
N LEU A 138 -0.59 8.63 1.58
CA LEU A 138 0.10 9.76 2.19
C LEU A 138 0.99 9.32 3.36
N LEU A 139 0.53 8.38 4.20
CA LEU A 139 1.38 7.80 5.24
C LEU A 139 2.53 6.97 4.65
N LEU A 140 2.23 6.14 3.66
CA LEU A 140 3.25 5.29 3.04
C LEU A 140 4.36 6.13 2.43
N SER A 141 4.01 7.09 1.58
CA SER A 141 4.98 7.94 0.88
C SER A 141 5.59 9.02 1.77
N GLY A 142 4.85 9.59 2.72
CA GLY A 142 5.36 10.67 3.56
C GLY A 142 6.27 10.20 4.69
N TYR A 143 5.99 9.04 5.29
CA TYR A 143 6.63 8.64 6.56
C TYR A 143 7.16 7.21 6.55
N PHE A 144 6.38 6.24 6.05
CA PHE A 144 6.79 4.83 6.10
C PHE A 144 7.94 4.51 5.15
N MET A 145 7.84 4.87 3.87
CA MET A 145 8.90 4.59 2.89
C MET A 145 10.21 5.30 3.28
N PRO A 146 10.23 6.58 3.67
CA PRO A 146 11.45 7.24 4.13
C PRO A 146 12.09 6.56 5.34
N ALA A 147 11.30 6.15 6.33
CA ALA A 147 11.81 5.61 7.60
C ALA A 147 12.10 4.10 7.58
N HIS A 148 11.29 3.30 6.88
CA HIS A 148 11.19 1.84 7.09
C HIS A 148 11.31 0.98 5.84
N MET A 149 11.37 1.55 4.62
CA MET A 149 11.49 0.74 3.40
C MET A 149 12.73 -0.16 3.40
N GLY A 150 13.78 0.22 4.14
CA GLY A 150 14.96 -0.61 4.42
C GLY A 150 14.65 -2.02 4.93
N ASN A 151 13.58 -2.18 5.71
CA ASN A 151 13.18 -3.48 6.28
C ASN A 151 12.48 -4.38 5.25
N PHE A 152 12.08 -3.84 4.10
CA PHE A 152 11.28 -4.51 3.08
C PHE A 152 11.98 -4.53 1.71
N ALA A 153 13.31 -4.48 1.69
CA ALA A 153 14.10 -4.44 0.47
C ALA A 153 13.72 -5.57 -0.51
N GLY A 154 13.53 -5.20 -1.79
CA GLY A 154 13.10 -6.13 -2.84
C GLY A 154 11.58 -6.29 -3.01
N ASN A 155 10.77 -5.65 -2.15
CA ASN A 155 9.31 -5.62 -2.29
C ASN A 155 8.83 -4.33 -2.97
N GLY A 156 7.52 -4.11 -3.01
CA GLY A 156 6.91 -2.96 -3.69
C GLY A 156 5.83 -2.22 -2.91
N VAL A 157 5.61 -0.97 -3.29
CA VAL A 157 4.60 -0.06 -2.76
C VAL A 157 3.76 0.51 -3.90
N MET A 158 2.44 0.32 -3.83
CA MET A 158 1.47 0.96 -4.72
C MET A 158 0.77 2.09 -3.98
N LEU A 159 0.79 3.28 -4.56
CA LEU A 159 0.18 4.50 -4.04
C LEU A 159 -1.02 4.86 -4.90
N GLY A 160 -2.22 4.59 -4.39
CA GLY A 160 -3.48 4.93 -5.06
C GLY A 160 -3.99 6.31 -4.63
N CYS A 161 -4.24 7.21 -5.59
CA CYS A 161 -4.95 8.48 -5.41
C CYS A 161 -4.40 9.38 -4.31
N GLY A 162 -3.11 9.33 -4.07
CA GLY A 162 -2.49 10.05 -2.98
C GLY A 162 -1.01 9.74 -2.95
N ALA A 163 -0.21 10.76 -2.74
CA ALA A 163 1.19 10.64 -2.40
C ALA A 163 1.63 11.99 -1.83
N MET A 164 2.58 11.95 -0.90
CA MET A 164 3.18 13.10 -0.27
C MET A 164 4.69 12.91 -0.26
N GLU A 165 5.42 13.99 -0.53
CA GLU A 165 6.88 13.99 -0.45
C GLU A 165 7.35 13.52 0.94
N PRO A 166 8.56 12.95 1.05
CA PRO A 166 9.14 12.58 2.34
C PRO A 166 8.99 13.70 3.37
N ARG A 167 8.32 13.40 4.49
CA ARG A 167 8.09 14.31 5.62
C ARG A 167 9.10 14.12 6.74
N VAL A 168 9.94 13.10 6.60
CA VAL A 168 11.10 12.81 7.42
C VAL A 168 12.28 12.53 6.50
N GLU A 169 13.49 12.52 7.06
CA GLU A 169 14.66 12.13 6.32
C GLU A 169 14.50 10.70 5.77
N VAL A 170 14.80 10.52 4.48
CA VAL A 170 14.90 9.17 3.89
C VAL A 170 16.13 8.50 4.49
N SER A 171 15.95 7.52 5.36
CA SER A 171 17.07 6.83 6.02
C SER A 171 18.00 6.16 5.00
N GLN A 172 19.26 5.93 5.37
CA GLN A 172 20.21 5.30 4.45
C GLN A 172 19.75 3.91 3.99
N SER A 173 19.20 3.09 4.89
CA SER A 173 18.65 1.78 4.55
C SER A 173 17.45 1.87 3.62
N SER A 174 16.58 2.87 3.79
CA SER A 174 15.49 3.13 2.87
C SER A 174 15.98 3.60 1.50
N ARG A 175 17.00 4.48 1.43
CA ARG A 175 17.64 4.88 0.16
C ARG A 175 18.18 3.66 -0.59
N ASP A 176 18.82 2.73 0.11
CA ASP A 176 19.37 1.50 -0.48
C ASP A 176 18.28 0.54 -0.94
N ALA A 177 17.20 0.37 -0.16
CA ALA A 177 16.06 -0.45 -0.53
C ALA A 177 15.32 0.10 -1.76
N LEU A 178 15.09 1.42 -1.80
CA LEU A 178 14.38 2.10 -2.90
C LEU A 178 15.03 1.87 -4.27
N MET A 179 16.33 1.56 -4.33
CA MET A 179 16.98 1.18 -5.60
C MET A 179 16.46 -0.12 -6.22
N LYS A 180 15.77 -0.95 -5.43
CA LYS A 180 15.21 -2.25 -5.83
C LYS A 180 13.69 -2.31 -5.62
N THR A 181 13.10 -1.30 -5.00
CA THR A 181 11.68 -1.26 -4.68
C THR A 181 10.85 -0.98 -5.93
N ARG A 182 9.83 -1.80 -6.16
CA ARG A 182 8.78 -1.51 -7.15
C ARG A 182 7.87 -0.42 -6.58
N LEU A 183 7.78 0.74 -7.23
CA LEU A 183 6.94 1.85 -6.81
C LEU A 183 5.96 2.20 -7.92
N HIS A 184 4.66 2.19 -7.62
CA HIS A 184 3.64 2.55 -8.61
C HIS A 184 2.70 3.61 -8.07
N TYR A 185 2.48 4.66 -8.85
CA TYR A 185 1.49 5.71 -8.58
C TYR A 185 0.28 5.51 -9.48
N GLN A 186 -0.88 5.20 -8.92
CA GLN A 186 -2.12 5.07 -9.67
C GLN A 186 -3.07 6.20 -9.26
N SER A 187 -3.52 7.00 -10.21
CA SER A 187 -4.45 8.11 -10.01
C SER A 187 -5.52 8.10 -11.10
N THR A 188 -6.40 9.08 -11.07
CA THR A 188 -7.36 9.40 -12.14
C THR A 188 -7.15 10.84 -12.63
N GLN A 189 -7.80 11.24 -13.73
CA GLN A 189 -7.70 12.59 -14.28
C GLN A 189 -8.50 13.62 -13.47
N LYS A 190 -9.65 13.25 -12.87
CA LYS A 190 -10.47 14.15 -12.05
C LYS A 190 -10.19 13.96 -10.56
N GLU A 191 -8.94 13.70 -10.24
CA GLU A 191 -8.45 13.54 -8.87
C GLU A 191 -8.63 14.83 -8.05
N LEU A 192 -8.76 14.73 -6.73
CA LEU A 192 -8.91 15.86 -5.82
C LEU A 192 -7.79 16.88 -6.06
N GLN A 193 -8.17 18.14 -6.27
CA GLN A 193 -7.26 19.20 -6.71
C GLN A 193 -6.00 19.32 -5.84
N HIS A 194 -6.15 19.21 -4.52
CA HIS A 194 -5.03 19.30 -3.58
C HIS A 194 -4.02 18.14 -3.69
N LEU A 195 -4.43 16.98 -4.22
CA LEU A 195 -3.57 15.80 -4.39
C LEU A 195 -2.81 15.81 -5.71
N GLN A 196 -3.34 16.44 -6.76
CA GLN A 196 -2.78 16.44 -8.11
C GLN A 196 -1.30 16.90 -8.12
N GLY A 197 -1.03 18.05 -7.48
CA GLY A 197 0.32 18.60 -7.34
C GLY A 197 1.22 17.74 -6.45
N SER A 198 0.67 17.25 -5.33
CA SER A 198 1.43 16.44 -4.37
C SER A 198 1.90 15.11 -4.96
N ILE A 199 1.07 14.45 -5.78
CA ILE A 199 1.46 13.19 -6.45
C ILE A 199 2.64 13.45 -7.39
N SER A 200 2.55 14.49 -8.21
CA SER A 200 3.60 14.86 -9.15
C SER A 200 4.91 15.26 -8.45
N ALA A 201 4.81 15.99 -7.34
CA ALA A 201 5.98 16.36 -6.52
C ALA A 201 6.63 15.12 -5.87
N THR A 202 5.82 14.20 -5.37
CA THR A 202 6.30 12.96 -4.73
C THR A 202 7.02 12.05 -5.72
N MET A 203 6.51 11.93 -6.96
CA MET A 203 7.19 11.21 -8.04
C MET A 203 8.61 11.76 -8.25
N LYS A 204 8.75 13.09 -8.36
CA LYS A 204 10.05 13.76 -8.53
C LYS A 204 10.97 13.54 -7.33
N ALA A 205 10.43 13.61 -6.11
CA ALA A 205 11.21 13.41 -4.89
C ALA A 205 11.81 11.99 -4.82
N TYR A 206 11.02 10.95 -5.05
CA TYR A 206 11.51 9.57 -5.02
C TYR A 206 12.36 9.18 -6.23
N GLU A 207 12.10 9.75 -7.39
CA GLU A 207 12.99 9.67 -8.55
C GLU A 207 14.36 10.27 -8.20
N LYS A 208 14.39 11.45 -7.56
CA LYS A 208 15.63 12.11 -7.15
C LYS A 208 16.44 11.26 -6.16
N VAL A 209 15.78 10.67 -5.14
CA VAL A 209 16.45 9.83 -4.14
C VAL A 209 17.29 8.73 -4.80
N VAL A 210 16.75 8.05 -5.80
CA VAL A 210 17.45 6.95 -6.47
C VAL A 210 18.42 7.44 -7.56
N LYS A 211 18.15 8.59 -8.19
CA LYS A 211 19.11 9.26 -9.08
C LYS A 211 20.38 9.69 -8.34
N ASP A 212 20.23 10.25 -7.15
CA ASP A 212 21.36 10.66 -6.29
C ASP A 212 22.23 9.45 -5.89
N LYS A 213 21.67 8.24 -5.92
CA LYS A 213 22.37 6.96 -5.73
C LYS A 213 22.97 6.37 -7.01
N GLY A 214 22.90 7.10 -8.13
CA GLY A 214 23.50 6.72 -9.41
C GLY A 214 22.63 5.84 -10.30
N MET A 215 21.33 5.67 -10.00
CA MET A 215 20.45 4.92 -10.91
C MET A 215 20.22 5.69 -12.21
N LYS A 216 20.32 4.97 -13.33
CA LYS A 216 20.00 5.48 -14.67
C LYS A 216 18.50 5.55 -14.89
N THR A 217 18.06 6.53 -15.68
CA THR A 217 16.66 6.76 -16.05
C THR A 217 15.92 5.50 -16.48
N GLU A 218 16.54 4.63 -17.27
CA GLU A 218 15.92 3.40 -17.77
C GLU A 218 15.65 2.39 -16.64
N ALA A 219 16.56 2.30 -15.66
CA ALA A 219 16.38 1.44 -14.50
C ALA A 219 15.32 2.01 -13.54
N ILE A 220 15.31 3.34 -13.38
CA ILE A 220 14.28 4.03 -12.59
C ILE A 220 12.91 3.79 -13.20
N ASN A 221 12.73 4.00 -14.51
CA ASN A 221 11.44 3.83 -15.19
C ASN A 221 10.91 2.39 -15.18
N LYS A 222 11.78 1.38 -15.01
CA LYS A 222 11.37 -0.01 -14.81
C LYS A 222 10.80 -0.25 -13.41
N LEU A 223 11.30 0.45 -12.40
CA LEU A 223 10.93 0.26 -11.00
C LEU A 223 9.87 1.24 -10.52
N GLN A 224 9.93 2.49 -10.97
CA GLN A 224 9.01 3.56 -10.63
C GLN A 224 8.13 3.88 -11.84
N THR A 225 6.82 3.64 -11.70
CA THR A 225 5.85 3.92 -12.76
C THR A 225 4.67 4.72 -12.24
N ALA A 226 3.98 5.44 -13.12
CA ALA A 226 2.75 6.14 -12.78
C ALA A 226 1.70 6.01 -13.89
N ASN A 227 0.42 6.06 -13.52
CA ASN A 227 -0.69 6.15 -14.47
C ASN A 227 -1.83 6.97 -13.88
N ASN A 228 -2.40 7.85 -14.70
CA ASN A 228 -3.66 8.53 -14.38
C ASN A 228 -4.61 8.60 -15.58
N THR A 229 -4.53 7.60 -16.47
CA THR A 229 -5.36 7.55 -17.67
C THR A 229 -6.87 7.55 -17.41
N PRO A 230 -7.42 6.86 -16.37
CA PRO A 230 -8.86 6.86 -16.11
C PRO A 230 -9.43 8.26 -15.87
N VAL A 231 -10.57 8.58 -16.47
CA VAL A 231 -11.29 9.87 -16.38
C VAL A 231 -12.30 9.89 -15.21
N GLY A 232 -12.06 9.08 -14.18
CA GLY A 232 -12.84 9.04 -12.95
C GLY A 232 -12.44 10.12 -11.93
N GLY A 233 -13.25 10.26 -10.88
CA GLY A 233 -12.93 11.04 -9.67
C GLY A 233 -11.92 10.33 -8.76
N HIS A 234 -11.84 10.76 -7.50
CA HIS A 234 -10.94 10.18 -6.49
C HIS A 234 -11.07 8.65 -6.42
N CYS A 235 -10.01 7.92 -6.79
CA CYS A 235 -9.95 6.44 -6.77
C CYS A 235 -10.99 5.69 -7.58
N GLN A 236 -11.69 6.37 -8.48
CA GLN A 236 -12.58 5.74 -9.44
C GLN A 236 -11.77 5.23 -10.64
N PHE A 237 -10.88 4.27 -10.41
CA PHE A 237 -9.97 3.75 -11.44
C PHE A 237 -10.70 3.02 -12.57
N ASP A 238 -11.90 2.51 -12.29
CA ASP A 238 -12.80 1.90 -13.28
C ASP A 238 -13.80 2.89 -13.88
N GLU A 239 -13.66 4.18 -13.53
CA GLU A 239 -14.54 5.29 -13.90
C GLU A 239 -16.00 5.16 -13.40
N LYS A 240 -16.25 4.27 -12.44
CA LYS A 240 -17.60 4.01 -11.89
C LYS A 240 -17.72 4.39 -10.42
N GLY A 241 -16.79 3.93 -9.59
CA GLY A 241 -16.93 4.03 -8.14
C GLY A 241 -15.62 3.86 -7.39
N PHE A 242 -15.57 4.42 -6.17
CA PHE A 242 -14.37 4.36 -5.34
C PHE A 242 -14.01 2.91 -4.99
N ASP A 243 -14.96 2.15 -4.43
CA ASP A 243 -14.68 0.78 -3.99
C ASP A 243 -14.43 -0.17 -5.17
N SER A 244 -15.21 -0.05 -6.25
CA SER A 244 -15.04 -0.88 -7.45
C SER A 244 -13.75 -0.56 -8.21
N GLY A 245 -13.34 0.71 -8.27
CA GLY A 245 -12.06 1.13 -8.81
C GLY A 245 -10.89 0.54 -8.04
N ILE A 246 -10.91 0.62 -6.70
CA ILE A 246 -9.87 0.03 -5.86
C ILE A 246 -9.84 -1.50 -5.99
N GLN A 247 -11.01 -2.14 -6.04
CA GLN A 247 -11.11 -3.58 -6.28
C GLN A 247 -10.48 -3.97 -7.63
N LEU A 248 -10.72 -3.21 -8.71
CA LEU A 248 -10.12 -3.45 -10.02
C LEU A 248 -8.58 -3.46 -9.93
N ILE A 249 -7.99 -2.48 -9.25
CA ILE A 249 -6.52 -2.43 -9.09
C ILE A 249 -6.02 -3.56 -8.19
N ALA A 250 -6.73 -3.89 -7.11
CA ALA A 250 -6.36 -5.00 -6.22
C ALA A 250 -6.47 -6.38 -6.90
N ASP A 251 -7.40 -6.56 -7.85
CA ASP A 251 -7.53 -7.78 -8.65
C ASP A 251 -6.38 -7.92 -9.66
N ASN A 252 -5.85 -6.80 -10.15
CA ASN A 252 -4.75 -6.76 -11.12
C ASN A 252 -3.39 -6.45 -10.48
N TYR A 253 -3.27 -6.58 -9.15
CA TYR A 253 -2.09 -6.17 -8.40
C TYR A 253 -0.79 -6.79 -8.92
N ALA A 254 -0.79 -8.09 -9.23
CA ALA A 254 0.40 -8.78 -9.72
C ALA A 254 0.84 -8.31 -11.11
N ALA A 255 -0.12 -7.97 -11.98
CA ALA A 255 0.17 -7.40 -13.29
C ALA A 255 0.96 -6.09 -13.17
N ILE A 256 0.75 -5.35 -12.08
CA ILE A 256 1.35 -4.02 -11.85
C ILE A 256 2.63 -4.10 -11.00
N MET A 257 2.60 -4.90 -9.93
CA MET A 257 3.54 -4.85 -8.82
C MET A 257 4.47 -6.06 -8.69
N GLN A 258 4.12 -7.21 -9.29
CA GLN A 258 4.90 -8.46 -9.17
C GLN A 258 5.52 -8.88 -10.51
N GLY A 259 6.02 -7.91 -11.28
CA GLY A 259 6.74 -8.16 -12.53
C GLY A 259 5.86 -8.54 -13.72
N GLY A 260 4.54 -8.32 -13.64
CA GLY A 260 3.63 -8.55 -14.75
C GLY A 260 3.71 -7.50 -15.87
N ASN A 261 2.78 -7.58 -16.82
CA ASN A 261 2.80 -6.80 -18.06
C ASN A 261 2.20 -5.39 -17.93
N GLY A 262 1.55 -5.07 -16.82
CA GLY A 262 0.90 -3.78 -16.62
C GLY A 262 -0.49 -3.61 -17.18
N GLU A 263 -1.05 -4.63 -17.84
CA GLU A 263 -2.37 -4.51 -18.46
C GLU A 263 -3.46 -4.62 -17.41
N VAL A 264 -4.28 -3.57 -17.30
CA VAL A 264 -5.46 -3.54 -16.44
C VAL A 264 -6.72 -3.43 -17.31
N PRO A 265 -7.69 -4.36 -17.19
CA PRO A 265 -8.93 -4.32 -17.97
C PRO A 265 -9.63 -2.96 -17.85
N GLY A 266 -9.97 -2.36 -19.00
CA GLY A 266 -10.62 -1.06 -19.08
C GLY A 266 -9.69 0.15 -18.98
N ILE A 267 -8.41 -0.02 -18.61
CA ILE A 267 -7.43 1.07 -18.51
C ILE A 267 -6.31 0.91 -19.55
N GLY A 268 -5.86 -0.32 -19.80
CA GLY A 268 -4.69 -0.65 -20.60
C GLY A 268 -3.41 -0.66 -19.77
N ASN A 269 -2.25 -0.44 -20.41
CA ASN A 269 -0.97 -0.52 -19.73
C ASN A 269 -0.72 0.64 -18.74
N VAL A 270 -0.56 0.30 -17.47
CA VAL A 270 -0.32 1.28 -16.39
C VAL A 270 1.17 1.47 -16.04
N LEU A 271 2.09 0.76 -16.70
CA LEU A 271 3.53 0.81 -16.37
C LEU A 271 4.29 1.87 -17.15
N LYS A 272 3.83 3.11 -17.09
CA LYS A 272 4.55 4.25 -17.70
C LYS A 272 5.61 4.73 -16.71
N GLY A 273 6.87 4.82 -17.14
CA GLY A 273 7.98 5.20 -16.26
C GLY A 273 7.91 6.66 -15.83
N VAL A 274 8.24 6.97 -14.57
CA VAL A 274 8.06 8.31 -13.98
C VAL A 274 8.98 9.41 -14.56
N SER A 275 10.14 9.06 -15.08
CA SER A 275 11.13 10.05 -15.52
C SER A 275 10.64 10.77 -16.77
N GLY A 276 10.42 12.08 -16.66
CA GLY A 276 9.84 12.90 -17.73
C GLY A 276 8.33 12.67 -17.93
N GLN A 277 7.67 11.93 -17.04
CA GLN A 277 6.23 11.74 -17.08
C GLN A 277 5.52 12.91 -16.40
N GLU A 278 4.50 13.43 -17.08
CA GLU A 278 3.56 14.38 -16.51
C GLU A 278 2.17 13.74 -16.46
N LEU A 279 1.59 13.71 -15.26
CA LEU A 279 0.21 13.26 -15.07
C LEU A 279 -0.74 14.33 -15.61
N LYS A 280 -1.75 13.91 -16.38
CA LYS A 280 -2.73 14.81 -16.99
C LYS A 280 -3.96 14.92 -16.11
N PHE A 281 -4.07 15.99 -15.36
CA PHE A 281 -5.25 16.24 -14.54
C PHE A 281 -6.22 17.18 -15.26
N SER A 282 -7.51 16.99 -15.00
CA SER A 282 -8.59 17.92 -15.32
C SER A 282 -9.20 18.43 -14.01
N ASP A 283 -10.17 19.35 -14.10
CA ASP A 283 -10.88 19.87 -12.93
C ASP A 283 -11.47 18.70 -12.13
N GLY A 284 -10.83 18.41 -11.00
CA GLY A 284 -11.28 17.42 -10.04
C GLY A 284 -12.41 17.97 -9.18
N GLY A 285 -13.16 17.08 -8.54
CA GLY A 285 -14.14 17.51 -7.54
C GLY A 285 -13.50 18.36 -6.45
N ALA A 286 -14.19 19.43 -6.04
CA ALA A 286 -13.87 20.14 -4.80
C ALA A 286 -14.00 19.15 -3.62
N PRO A 287 -13.16 19.29 -2.58
CA PRO A 287 -13.15 18.40 -1.40
C PRO A 287 -14.50 18.32 -0.69
#